data_AF-A0A2A2I0F5-F1
#
_entry.id   AF-A0A2A2I0F5-F1
#
_cell.length_a   1.000
_cell.length_b   1.000
_cell.length_c   1.000
_cell.angle_alpha   90.00
_cell.angle_beta   90.00
_cell.angle_gamma   90.00
#
_symmetry.space_group_name_H-M   'P 1'
#
loop_
_entity.id
_entity.type
_entity.pdbx_description
1 polymer ?
#
loop_
_entity_poly.entity_id
_entity_poly.type
_entity_poly.pdbx_seq_one_letter_code
_entity_poly.pdbx_strand_id
1 'polypeptide(L)'
;MDLNNRFLKAAMASSFLFVVGCSSSSDSNTVTRTGQAIDGYLLNAEACVDVNFNSRCDDSEPKSTTSSASADKGRFEIRGIQPEFRNAPTLVRARPNQTFDTDTPESALKDPYDLRAPASAKVVTPLTTLVQQRAEDLIASGSTVDDAVGAAKQQIQQTWD
;
A
#
# COMPACT_ATOMS: atom_id res chain seq x y z
N MET A 1 22.02 -47.75 29.84
CA MET A 1 21.69 -46.94 31.03
C MET A 1 20.25 -46.51 30.85
N ASP A 2 19.32 -47.39 31.21
CA ASP A 2 17.89 -47.12 31.16
C ASP A 2 17.48 -46.39 32.44
N LEU A 3 17.06 -45.13 32.29
CA LEU A 3 16.46 -44.37 33.38
C LEU A 3 14.94 -44.39 33.26
N ASN A 4 14.39 -45.10 34.23
CA ASN A 4 13.02 -45.18 34.68
C ASN A 4 12.45 -43.80 35.11
N ASN A 5 11.17 -43.54 34.84
CA ASN A 5 10.18 -43.01 35.81
C ASN A 5 8.94 -42.42 35.12
N ARG A 6 7.79 -43.08 35.24
CA ARG A 6 6.49 -42.40 35.14
C ARG A 6 5.57 -42.85 36.27
N PHE A 7 5.31 -41.89 37.16
CA PHE A 7 4.48 -41.97 38.34
C PHE A 7 2.97 -42.06 37.98
N LEU A 8 2.31 -43.00 38.65
CA LEU A 8 0.97 -43.04 39.25
C LEU A 8 -0.31 -42.58 38.50
N LYS A 9 -1.39 -43.27 38.84
CA LYS A 9 -2.72 -43.38 38.21
C LYS A 9 -3.80 -42.47 38.87
N ALA A 10 -4.87 -42.19 38.09
CA ALA A 10 -6.30 -42.00 38.46
C ALA A 10 -6.71 -40.71 39.22
N ALA A 11 -7.92 -40.11 39.15
CA ALA A 11 -9.15 -40.22 38.33
C ALA A 11 -10.15 -39.07 38.70
N MET A 12 -11.21 -38.90 37.87
CA MET A 12 -12.53 -38.26 38.09
C MET A 12 -12.68 -36.71 38.23
N ALA A 13 -13.47 -36.06 37.36
CA ALA A 13 -14.92 -35.82 37.52
C ALA A 13 -15.48 -34.64 36.69
N SER A 14 -16.68 -34.86 36.15
CA SER A 14 -17.80 -33.92 35.94
C SER A 14 -17.82 -32.91 34.78
N SER A 15 -18.82 -33.15 33.92
CA SER A 15 -19.30 -32.36 32.79
C SER A 15 -19.75 -30.93 33.14
N PHE A 16 -19.44 -29.99 32.25
CA PHE A 16 -20.30 -28.85 31.92
C PHE A 16 -20.25 -28.65 30.39
N LEU A 17 -21.35 -28.92 29.70
CA LEU A 17 -21.63 -28.35 28.38
C LEU A 17 -22.02 -26.89 28.59
N PHE A 18 -21.40 -25.93 27.89
CA PHE A 18 -22.13 -24.79 27.34
C PHE A 18 -21.41 -24.22 26.09
N VAL A 19 -22.14 -24.31 24.97
CA VAL A 19 -22.17 -23.43 23.81
C VAL A 19 -20.84 -23.19 23.05
N VAL A 20 -20.76 -23.87 21.91
CA VAL A 20 -19.98 -23.45 20.74
C VAL A 20 -20.60 -22.15 20.21
N GLY A 21 -20.02 -21.02 20.58
CA GLY A 21 -20.16 -19.77 19.85
C GLY A 21 -19.05 -19.69 18.82
N CYS A 22 -19.28 -20.17 17.60
CA CYS A 22 -18.42 -19.86 16.47
C CYS A 22 -18.74 -18.42 16.04
N SER A 23 -18.05 -17.42 16.61
CA SER A 23 -17.92 -16.16 15.91
C SER A 23 -16.95 -16.43 14.75
N SER A 24 -17.49 -16.65 13.56
CA SER A 24 -16.72 -16.51 12.33
C SER A 24 -16.41 -15.03 12.14
N SER A 25 -15.53 -14.49 12.99
CA SER A 25 -14.73 -13.34 12.62
C SER A 25 -13.93 -13.82 11.45
N SER A 26 -14.46 -13.55 10.26
CA SER A 26 -13.69 -13.66 9.04
C SER A 26 -12.63 -12.59 9.20
N ASP A 27 -11.50 -12.96 9.81
CA ASP A 27 -10.26 -12.19 9.73
C ASP A 27 -9.91 -12.19 8.26
N SER A 28 -10.55 -11.30 7.50
CA SER A 28 -10.13 -10.97 6.16
C SER A 28 -8.71 -10.47 6.35
N ASN A 29 -7.75 -11.31 5.98
CA ASN A 29 -6.32 -11.05 6.11
C ASN A 29 -5.96 -9.93 5.12
N THR A 30 -6.41 -8.71 5.37
CA THR A 30 -6.21 -7.57 4.49
C THR A 30 -5.02 -6.77 4.97
N VAL A 31 -4.28 -6.24 4.01
CA VAL A 31 -3.12 -5.38 4.22
C VAL A 31 -3.57 -3.93 4.26
N THR A 32 -2.90 -3.13 5.09
CA THR A 32 -3.00 -1.68 5.09
C THR A 32 -1.74 -1.09 4.49
N ARG A 33 -1.88 -0.09 3.61
CA ARG A 33 -0.77 0.66 3.03
C ARG A 33 -0.82 2.11 3.43
N THR A 34 0.29 2.58 4.00
CA THR A 34 0.48 3.97 4.35
C THR A 34 1.56 4.58 3.48
N GLY A 35 1.41 5.87 3.20
CA GLY A 35 2.40 6.64 2.45
C GLY A 35 2.12 8.13 2.51
N GLN A 36 2.88 8.89 1.75
CA GLN A 36 2.76 10.34 1.64
C GLN A 36 2.92 10.79 0.18
N ALA A 37 2.01 11.61 -0.31
CA ALA A 37 2.05 12.17 -1.65
C ALA A 37 2.82 13.51 -1.66
N ILE A 38 3.83 13.62 -2.51
CA ILE A 38 4.78 14.76 -2.52
C ILE A 38 5.18 15.12 -3.96
N ASP A 39 4.68 16.25 -4.44
CA ASP A 39 5.31 17.16 -5.41
C ASP A 39 5.81 18.38 -4.60
N GLY A 40 4.89 19.26 -4.19
CA GLY A 40 4.70 19.62 -2.78
C GLY A 40 3.69 18.67 -2.11
N TYR A 41 3.41 18.79 -0.80
CA TYR A 41 2.44 17.89 -0.18
C TYR A 41 1.07 18.02 -0.87
N LEU A 42 0.58 16.92 -1.44
CA LEU A 42 -0.70 16.90 -2.14
C LEU A 42 -1.81 16.66 -1.13
N LEU A 43 -2.61 17.67 -0.84
CA LEU A 43 -3.72 17.61 0.12
C LEU A 43 -5.03 17.32 -0.61
N ASN A 44 -5.90 16.48 -0.02
CA ASN A 44 -7.18 16.08 -0.61
C ASN A 44 -7.06 15.39 -2.00
N ALA A 45 -5.93 14.75 -2.28
CA ALA A 45 -5.74 13.90 -3.46
C ALA A 45 -6.32 12.50 -3.22
N GLU A 46 -6.71 11.80 -4.27
CA GLU A 46 -7.13 10.40 -4.18
C GLU A 46 -5.89 9.50 -4.25
N ALA A 47 -5.69 8.63 -3.26
CA ALA A 47 -4.65 7.61 -3.27
C ALA A 47 -5.29 6.22 -3.39
N CYS A 48 -4.84 5.39 -4.32
CA CYS A 48 -5.38 4.04 -4.54
C CYS A 48 -4.26 3.00 -4.76
N VAL A 49 -4.62 1.72 -4.64
CA VAL A 49 -3.78 0.60 -5.09
C VAL A 49 -4.31 0.11 -6.43
N ASP A 50 -3.46 0.15 -7.46
CA ASP A 50 -3.79 -0.25 -8.83
C ASP A 50 -3.76 -1.79 -8.96
N VAL A 51 -4.85 -2.44 -8.57
CA VAL A 51 -4.92 -3.90 -8.46
C VAL A 51 -5.08 -4.59 -9.81
N ASN A 52 -5.52 -3.84 -10.83
CA ASN A 52 -5.70 -4.33 -12.19
C ASN A 52 -4.58 -3.90 -13.16
N PHE A 53 -3.60 -3.13 -12.67
CA PHE A 53 -2.40 -2.68 -13.39
C PHE A 53 -2.73 -1.84 -14.64
N ASN A 54 -3.80 -1.06 -14.61
CA ASN A 54 -4.19 -0.22 -15.74
C ASN A 54 -3.69 1.23 -15.62
N SER A 55 -2.90 1.54 -14.59
CA SER A 55 -2.38 2.88 -14.27
C SER A 55 -3.47 3.92 -14.01
N ARG A 56 -4.63 3.52 -13.47
CA ARG A 56 -5.74 4.41 -13.12
C ARG A 56 -6.30 4.01 -11.76
N CYS A 57 -6.75 4.99 -10.98
CA CYS A 57 -7.58 4.71 -9.82
C CYS A 57 -9.02 4.44 -10.26
N ASP A 58 -9.40 3.16 -10.33
CA ASP A 58 -10.77 2.76 -10.61
C ASP A 58 -11.65 2.80 -9.35
N ASP A 59 -12.98 2.85 -9.54
CA ASP A 59 -13.93 2.96 -8.42
C ASP A 59 -13.96 1.73 -7.52
N SER A 60 -13.66 0.55 -8.06
CA SER A 60 -13.62 -0.71 -7.32
C SER A 60 -12.35 -0.93 -6.50
N GLU A 61 -11.36 -0.05 -6.64
CA GLU A 61 -10.04 -0.26 -6.04
C GLU A 61 -9.95 0.28 -4.61
N PRO A 62 -9.16 -0.37 -3.73
CA PRO A 62 -8.87 0.16 -2.41
C PRO A 62 -8.28 1.56 -2.51
N LYS A 63 -8.93 2.53 -1.87
CA LYS A 63 -8.57 3.95 -1.97
C LYS A 63 -8.75 4.71 -0.66
N SER A 64 -8.14 5.88 -0.60
CA SER A 64 -8.23 6.83 0.50
C SER A 64 -7.99 8.25 -0.01
N THR A 65 -8.15 9.24 0.85
CA THR A 65 -7.83 10.64 0.54
C THR A 65 -6.63 11.09 1.34
N THR A 66 -5.71 11.83 0.71
CA THR A 66 -4.55 12.39 1.39
C THR A 66 -4.96 13.48 2.38
N SER A 67 -4.32 13.50 3.54
CA SER A 67 -4.67 14.38 4.65
C SER A 67 -4.28 15.83 4.38
N SER A 68 -5.16 16.76 4.75
CA SER A 68 -4.93 18.21 4.80
C SER A 68 -4.55 18.71 6.19
N ALA A 69 -4.52 17.83 7.20
CA ALA A 69 -4.17 18.20 8.56
C ALA A 69 -2.69 18.62 8.67
N SER A 70 -2.41 19.69 9.41
CA SER A 70 -1.05 20.26 9.51
C SER A 70 0.02 19.27 9.95
N ALA A 71 -0.31 18.31 10.82
CA ALA A 71 0.62 17.30 11.33
C ALA A 71 0.92 16.16 10.33
N ASP A 72 0.03 15.96 9.35
CA ASP A 72 0.03 14.77 8.49
C ASP A 72 -0.19 15.13 7.00
N LYS A 73 0.23 16.31 6.58
CA LYS A 73 0.03 16.82 5.22
C LYS A 73 0.42 15.79 4.16
N GLY A 74 -0.48 15.50 3.23
CA GLY A 74 -0.26 14.57 2.12
C GLY A 74 -0.21 13.09 2.53
N ARG A 75 -0.34 12.73 3.81
CA ARG A 75 -0.33 11.34 4.26
C ARG A 75 -1.65 10.65 3.93
N PHE A 76 -1.58 9.36 3.64
CA PHE A 76 -2.74 8.53 3.36
C PHE A 76 -2.61 7.15 4.01
N GLU A 77 -3.75 6.48 4.18
CA GLU A 77 -3.85 5.10 4.67
C GLU A 77 -4.94 4.37 3.89
N ILE A 78 -4.54 3.45 3.02
CA ILE A 78 -5.42 2.61 2.22
C ILE A 78 -5.57 1.27 2.96
N ARG A 79 -6.81 0.93 3.33
CA ARG A 79 -7.14 -0.32 4.05
C ARG A 79 -7.85 -1.30 3.11
N GLY A 80 -7.97 -2.55 3.52
CA GLY A 80 -8.75 -3.55 2.78
C GLY A 80 -8.05 -4.11 1.54
N ILE A 81 -6.73 -3.96 1.43
CA ILE A 81 -5.96 -4.49 0.29
C ILE A 81 -5.83 -6.00 0.46
N GLN A 82 -6.23 -6.79 -0.54
CA GLN A 82 -6.06 -8.24 -0.45
C GLN A 82 -4.57 -8.64 -0.57
N PRO A 83 -4.09 -9.70 0.12
CA PRO A 83 -2.68 -10.07 0.15
C PRO A 83 -2.02 -10.28 -1.22
N GLU A 84 -2.76 -10.76 -2.21
CA GLU A 84 -2.33 -10.94 -3.59
C GLU A 84 -1.92 -9.62 -4.25
N PHE A 85 -2.51 -8.50 -3.84
CA PHE A 85 -2.21 -7.16 -4.34
C PHE A 85 -1.18 -6.40 -3.48
N ARG A 86 -0.48 -7.10 -2.57
CA ARG A 86 0.56 -6.48 -1.73
C ARG A 86 1.69 -5.83 -2.52
N ASN A 87 1.92 -6.27 -3.77
CA ASN A 87 2.96 -5.75 -4.65
C ASN A 87 2.41 -4.82 -5.75
N ALA A 88 1.09 -4.61 -5.80
CA ALA A 88 0.47 -3.70 -6.77
C ALA A 88 0.92 -2.25 -6.53
N PRO A 89 1.13 -1.43 -7.57
CA PRO A 89 1.57 -0.04 -7.44
C PRO A 89 0.60 0.80 -6.62
N THR A 90 1.10 1.89 -6.06
CA THR A 90 0.26 2.92 -5.44
C THR A 90 0.17 4.10 -6.39
N LEU A 91 -1.04 4.58 -6.64
CA LEU A 91 -1.29 5.77 -7.43
C LEU A 91 -1.80 6.90 -6.52
N VAL A 92 -1.46 8.13 -6.88
CA VAL A 92 -2.05 9.34 -6.31
C VAL A 92 -2.51 10.21 -7.46
N ARG A 93 -3.80 10.57 -7.45
CA ARG A 93 -4.41 11.41 -8.47
C ARG A 93 -4.81 12.76 -7.90
N ALA A 94 -4.16 13.80 -8.40
CA ALA A 94 -4.54 15.18 -8.16
C ALA A 94 -5.76 15.53 -9.02
N ARG A 95 -6.81 16.04 -8.38
CA ARG A 95 -8.09 16.38 -9.04
C ARG A 95 -8.27 17.90 -9.13
N PRO A 96 -8.77 18.42 -10.28
CA PRO A 96 -9.06 19.84 -10.46
C PRO A 96 -10.05 20.37 -9.43
N ASN A 97 -9.76 21.56 -8.90
CA ASN A 97 -10.58 22.25 -7.90
C ASN A 97 -10.82 21.46 -6.60
N GLN A 98 -10.00 20.43 -6.32
CA GLN A 98 -10.10 19.60 -5.13
C GLN A 98 -8.74 19.46 -4.43
N THR A 99 -7.72 19.08 -5.19
CA THR A 99 -6.37 18.86 -4.65
C THR A 99 -5.61 20.17 -4.51
N PHE A 100 -4.94 20.35 -3.38
CA PHE A 100 -4.03 21.47 -3.15
C PHE A 100 -2.60 20.96 -3.12
N ASP A 101 -1.71 21.65 -3.83
CA ASP A 101 -0.27 21.46 -3.71
C ASP A 101 0.28 22.53 -2.75
N THR A 102 1.05 22.13 -1.74
CA THR A 102 1.63 23.10 -0.79
C THR A 102 2.68 24.02 -1.41
N ASP A 103 3.19 23.73 -2.60
CA ASP A 103 4.08 24.63 -3.33
C ASP A 103 3.31 25.82 -3.93
N THR A 104 1.99 25.67 -4.16
CA THR A 104 1.07 26.71 -4.63
C THR A 104 -0.19 26.78 -3.77
N PRO A 105 -0.07 27.07 -2.47
CA PRO A 105 -1.13 26.83 -1.47
C PRO A 105 -2.34 27.77 -1.59
N GLU A 106 -2.25 28.84 -2.39
CA GLU A 106 -3.30 29.84 -2.52
C GLU A 106 -4.53 29.34 -3.29
N SER A 107 -4.39 28.30 -4.11
CA SER A 107 -5.49 27.76 -4.90
C SER A 107 -5.38 26.26 -5.11
N ALA A 108 -6.53 25.60 -5.20
CA ALA A 108 -6.58 24.22 -5.68
C ALA A 108 -6.09 24.13 -7.12
N LEU A 109 -5.45 23.01 -7.46
CA LEU A 109 -4.94 22.70 -8.78
C LEU A 109 -6.05 22.83 -9.84
N LYS A 110 -5.70 23.35 -11.02
CA LYS A 110 -6.61 23.45 -12.17
C LYS A 110 -6.48 22.28 -13.12
N ASP A 111 -5.26 21.80 -13.30
CA ASP A 111 -4.97 20.67 -14.17
C ASP A 111 -4.79 19.39 -13.34
N PRO A 112 -5.40 18.27 -13.76
CA PRO A 112 -5.17 16.98 -13.12
C PRO A 112 -3.80 16.43 -13.48
N TYR A 113 -3.24 15.62 -12.59
CA TYR A 113 -2.13 14.74 -12.90
C TYR A 113 -2.11 13.54 -11.96
N ASP A 114 -1.43 12.49 -12.42
CA ASP A 114 -1.28 11.23 -11.69
C ASP A 114 0.19 11.00 -11.37
N LEU A 115 0.43 10.64 -10.11
CA LEU A 115 1.70 10.12 -9.64
C LEU A 115 1.54 8.63 -9.33
N ARG A 116 2.63 7.89 -9.48
CA ARG A 116 2.67 6.45 -9.18
C ARG A 116 3.94 6.09 -8.44
N ALA A 117 3.90 5.00 -7.70
CA ALA A 117 5.05 4.49 -6.98
C ALA A 117 5.00 2.97 -6.83
N PRO A 118 6.17 2.30 -6.79
CA PRO A 118 6.23 0.89 -6.43
C PRO A 118 5.63 0.65 -5.05
N ALA A 119 5.04 -0.54 -4.82
CA ALA A 119 4.44 -0.90 -3.54
C ALA A 119 5.40 -0.77 -2.33
N SER A 120 6.71 -0.87 -2.58
CA SER A 120 7.76 -0.73 -1.55
C SER A 120 8.09 0.71 -1.19
N ALA A 121 7.62 1.70 -1.97
CA ALA A 121 7.86 3.11 -1.70
C ALA A 121 6.98 3.61 -0.54
N LYS A 122 7.54 4.51 0.29
CA LYS A 122 6.80 5.20 1.36
C LYS A 122 6.28 6.57 0.96
N VAL A 123 6.74 7.05 -0.19
CA VAL A 123 6.35 8.33 -0.78
C VAL A 123 5.90 8.10 -2.21
N VAL A 124 4.96 8.91 -2.67
CA VAL A 124 4.48 8.95 -4.06
C VAL A 124 4.82 10.33 -4.61
N THR A 125 5.78 10.38 -5.53
CA THR A 125 6.39 11.61 -6.05
C THR A 125 6.60 11.55 -7.56
N PRO A 126 6.93 12.69 -8.22
CA PRO A 126 7.38 12.67 -9.61
C PRO A 126 8.55 11.72 -9.85
N LEU A 127 9.48 11.62 -8.90
CA LEU A 127 10.63 10.70 -9.00
C LEU A 127 10.21 9.23 -8.89
N THR A 128 9.35 8.88 -7.93
CA THR A 128 8.87 7.48 -7.83
C THR A 128 8.00 7.09 -9.02
N THR A 129 7.39 8.08 -9.69
CA THR A 129 6.63 7.87 -10.92
C THR A 129 7.52 7.37 -12.04
N LEU A 130 8.69 7.98 -12.21
CA LEU A 130 9.70 7.50 -13.17
C LEU A 130 10.21 6.11 -12.82
N VAL A 131 10.48 5.84 -11.54
CA VAL A 131 10.90 4.52 -11.08
C VAL A 131 9.86 3.46 -11.42
N GLN A 132 8.58 3.74 -11.13
CA GLN A 132 7.49 2.80 -11.40
C GLN A 132 7.29 2.58 -12.89
N GLN A 133 7.30 3.64 -13.70
CA GLN A 133 7.19 3.53 -15.16
C GLN A 133 8.32 2.66 -15.72
N ARG A 134 9.56 2.87 -15.27
CA ARG A 134 10.68 2.06 -15.72
C ARG A 134 10.59 0.61 -15.25
N ALA A 135 10.08 0.38 -14.04
CA ALA A 135 9.84 -0.98 -13.55
C ALA A 135 8.77 -1.70 -14.39
N GLU A 136 7.70 -1.02 -14.79
CA GLU A 136 6.66 -1.55 -15.69
C GLU A 136 7.24 -2.00 -17.04
N ASP A 137 8.12 -1.20 -17.65
CA ASP A 137 8.81 -1.57 -18.89
C ASP A 137 9.65 -2.86 -18.72
N LEU A 138 10.37 -2.97 -17.60
CA LEU A 138 11.21 -4.12 -17.30
C LEU A 138 10.36 -5.38 -17.02
N ILE A 139 9.23 -5.23 -16.33
CA ILE A 139 8.27 -6.31 -16.10
C ILE A 139 7.68 -6.77 -17.44
N ALA A 140 7.29 -5.84 -18.32
CA ALA A 140 6.83 -6.17 -19.66
C ALA A 140 7.89 -6.91 -20.50
N SER A 141 9.18 -6.70 -20.20
CA SER A 141 10.30 -7.43 -20.80
C SER A 141 10.64 -8.76 -20.09
N GLY A 142 9.90 -9.15 -19.05
CA GLY A 142 10.02 -10.44 -18.36
C GLY A 142 10.79 -10.42 -17.04
N SER A 143 11.13 -9.25 -16.50
CA SER A 143 11.74 -9.13 -15.17
C SER A 143 10.71 -9.38 -14.05
N THR A 144 11.17 -9.86 -12.90
CA THR A 144 10.32 -9.90 -11.69
C THR A 144 10.08 -8.49 -11.16
N VAL A 145 9.04 -8.30 -10.34
CA VAL A 145 8.72 -6.98 -9.77
C VAL A 145 9.88 -6.41 -8.95
N ASP A 146 10.52 -7.23 -8.11
CA ASP A 146 11.61 -6.78 -7.25
C ASP A 146 12.87 -6.43 -8.04
N ASP A 147 13.24 -7.26 -9.03
CA ASP A 147 14.37 -6.99 -9.92
C ASP A 147 14.13 -5.74 -10.76
N ALA A 148 12.92 -5.59 -11.31
CA ALA A 148 12.53 -4.44 -12.12
C ALA A 148 12.60 -3.12 -11.33
N VAL A 149 12.07 -3.10 -10.11
CA VAL A 149 12.14 -1.91 -9.24
C VAL A 149 13.59 -1.62 -8.83
N GLY A 150 14.38 -2.65 -8.52
CA GLY A 150 15.80 -2.52 -8.20
C GLY A 150 16.61 -1.91 -9.34
N ALA A 151 16.48 -2.47 -10.55
CA ALA A 151 17.15 -1.99 -11.75
C ALA A 151 16.67 -0.59 -12.17
N ALA A 152 15.37 -0.30 -12.07
CA ALA A 152 14.82 1.03 -12.35
C ALA A 152 15.46 2.11 -11.46
N LYS A 153 15.59 1.85 -10.15
CA LYS A 153 16.26 2.76 -9.21
C LYS A 153 17.72 2.99 -9.58
N GLN A 154 18.46 1.92 -9.91
CA GLN A 154 19.88 2.02 -10.29
C GLN A 154 20.07 2.83 -11.57
N GLN A 155 19.26 2.55 -12.60
CA GLN A 155 19.33 3.27 -13.88
C GLN A 155 19.04 4.76 -13.70
N ILE A 156 18.00 5.10 -12.93
CA ILE A 156 17.66 6.50 -12.66
C ILE A 156 18.79 7.20 -11.91
N GLN A 157 19.40 6.56 -10.90
CA GLN A 157 20.54 7.13 -10.18
C GLN A 157 21.73 7.43 -11.12
N GLN A 158 22.12 6.45 -11.94
CA GLN A 158 23.26 6.56 -12.86
C GLN A 158 23.06 7.61 -13.96
N THR A 159 21.82 8.04 -14.22
CA THR A 159 21.54 9.05 -15.26
C THR A 159 22.01 10.46 -14.84
N TRP A 160 22.19 10.69 -13.54
CA TRP A 160 22.53 12.01 -12.97
C TRP A 160 23.91 12.05 -12.30
N ASP A 161 24.62 10.93 -12.28
CA ASP A 161 26.02 10.83 -11.83
C ASP A 161 26.98 11.20 -12.98
#